data_AF-A0A535DKT2-F1
#
_entry.id   AF-A0A535DKT2-F1
#
_cell.length_a   1.000
_cell.length_b   1.000
_cell.length_c   1.000
_cell.angle_alpha   90.00
_cell.angle_beta   90.00
_cell.angle_gamma   90.00
#
_symmetry.space_group_name_H-M   'P 1'
#
loop_
_entity.id
_entity.type
_entity.pdbx_description
1 polymer ?
#
loop_
_entity_poly.entity_id
_entity_poly.type
_entity_poly.pdbx_seq_one_letter_code
_entity_poly.pdbx_strand_id
1 'polypeptide(L)'
;MPRRELSMSVNTSIVVQYLFGRTHDWMLAFAEKLSDEELAWGPPGGAPTLGFHLWHSARWADLLQSRLPQMTPAMQERLASRGQIWDVEEVCAAWGIDGVALGENATGMGMADEIAAGLKLPAKEELLRYVGRAFDAAKEAAASVDDQQLDSACTDLYGRPSTLAAVLLGQVTHLSRHLGMMEALRGVHSGRGTATV
;
A
#
# COMPACT_ATOMS: atom_id res chain seq x y z
N MET A 1 29.63 -29.94 30.53
CA MET A 1 28.31 -29.79 29.88
C MET A 1 28.50 -28.98 28.60
N PRO A 2 28.03 -29.43 27.42
CA PRO A 2 28.11 -28.62 26.23
C PRO A 2 27.05 -27.52 26.30
N ARG A 3 27.46 -26.26 26.06
CA ARG A 3 26.55 -25.13 25.86
C ARG A 3 25.75 -25.42 24.59
N ARG A 4 24.43 -25.58 24.72
CA ARG A 4 23.52 -25.43 23.57
C ARG A 4 23.56 -23.96 23.18
N GLU A 5 24.24 -23.64 22.09
CA GLU A 5 24.01 -22.39 21.39
C GLU A 5 22.59 -22.44 20.84
N LEU A 6 21.71 -21.62 21.40
CA LEU A 6 20.44 -21.28 20.78
C LEU A 6 20.78 -20.44 19.55
N SER A 7 20.95 -21.09 18.40
CA SER A 7 20.90 -20.41 17.12
C SER A 7 19.46 -19.93 16.92
N MET A 8 19.21 -18.67 17.26
CA MET A 8 18.00 -18.00 16.77
C MET A 8 18.24 -17.65 15.31
N SER A 9 17.90 -18.58 14.42
CA SER A 9 17.76 -18.26 13.01
C SER A 9 16.60 -17.27 12.87
N VAL A 10 16.90 -16.01 12.55
CA VAL A 10 15.87 -15.06 12.14
C VAL A 10 15.52 -15.38 10.70
N ASN A 11 14.29 -15.84 10.44
CA ASN A 11 13.82 -16.02 9.08
C ASN A 11 13.65 -14.65 8.43
N THR A 12 14.37 -14.39 7.34
CA THR A 12 14.38 -13.10 6.65
C THR A 12 12.98 -12.71 6.19
N SER A 13 12.18 -13.68 5.76
CA SER A 13 10.78 -13.50 5.35
C SER A 13 9.94 -12.91 6.47
N ILE A 14 10.12 -13.36 7.72
CA ILE A 14 9.40 -12.82 8.88
C ILE A 14 9.72 -11.34 9.07
N VAL A 15 10.99 -10.93 8.91
CA VAL A 15 11.40 -9.52 9.04
C VAL A 15 10.79 -8.67 7.92
N VAL A 16 10.85 -9.15 6.68
CA VAL A 16 10.27 -8.46 5.52
C VAL A 16 8.76 -8.32 5.67
N GLN A 17 8.05 -9.40 6.02
CA GLN A 17 6.61 -9.41 6.27
C GLN A 17 6.22 -8.50 7.43
N TYR A 18 7.01 -8.50 8.52
CA TYR A 18 6.79 -7.62 9.66
C TYR A 18 6.87 -6.15 9.23
N LEU A 19 7.93 -5.73 8.53
CA LEU A 19 8.07 -4.34 8.06
C LEU A 19 6.97 -3.96 7.07
N PHE A 20 6.61 -4.87 6.18
CA PHE A 20 5.51 -4.71 5.23
C PHE A 20 4.17 -4.47 5.93
N GLY A 21 3.77 -5.37 6.83
CA GLY A 21 2.54 -5.22 7.59
C GLY A 21 2.57 -3.99 8.50
N ARG A 22 3.70 -3.71 9.14
CA ARG A 22 3.85 -2.57 10.05
C ARG A 22 3.66 -1.24 9.34
N THR A 23 4.09 -1.14 8.08
CA THR A 23 3.91 0.08 7.28
C THR A 23 2.43 0.33 6.97
N HIS A 24 1.67 -0.72 6.67
CA HIS A 24 0.20 -0.62 6.55
C HIS A 24 -0.46 -0.16 7.85
N ASP A 25 -0.07 -0.76 8.97
CA ASP A 25 -0.63 -0.42 10.28
C ASP A 25 -0.34 1.05 10.67
N TRP A 26 0.86 1.56 10.39
CA TRP A 26 1.19 2.97 10.62
C TRP A 26 0.34 3.92 9.78
N MET A 27 0.13 3.59 8.51
CA MET A 27 -0.68 4.42 7.61
C MET A 27 -2.15 4.43 8.01
N LEU A 28 -2.72 3.27 8.39
CA LEU A 28 -4.08 3.19 8.92
C LEU A 28 -4.22 3.97 10.23
N ALA A 29 -3.32 3.76 11.20
CA ALA A 29 -3.35 4.46 12.48
C ALA A 29 -3.17 5.97 12.33
N PHE A 30 -2.48 6.43 11.30
CA PHE A 30 -2.41 7.84 10.94
C PHE A 30 -3.76 8.34 10.41
N ALA A 31 -4.36 7.64 9.44
CA ALA A 31 -5.59 8.04 8.78
C ALA A 31 -6.83 7.98 9.70
N GLU A 32 -6.88 7.05 10.65
CA GLU A 32 -7.93 6.95 11.66
C GLU A 32 -8.09 8.23 12.50
N LYS A 33 -7.00 9.00 12.65
CA LYS A 33 -6.98 10.25 13.43
C LYS A 33 -7.40 11.48 12.65
N LEU A 34 -7.69 11.36 11.35
CA LEU A 34 -8.04 12.48 10.48
C LEU A 34 -9.57 12.65 10.41
N SER A 35 -10.06 13.87 10.22
CA SER A 35 -11.46 14.11 9.81
C SER A 35 -11.65 13.94 8.29
N ASP A 36 -12.90 13.92 7.82
CA ASP A 36 -13.21 14.02 6.39
C ASP A 36 -12.62 15.29 5.76
N GLU A 37 -12.66 16.41 6.48
CA GLU A 37 -12.10 17.69 6.03
C GLU A 37 -10.58 17.61 5.88
N GLU A 38 -9.88 17.01 6.85
CA GLU A 38 -8.43 16.80 6.77
C GLU A 38 -8.07 15.87 5.60
N LEU A 39 -8.82 14.77 5.38
CA LEU A 39 -8.59 13.88 4.25
C LEU A 39 -8.82 14.57 2.89
N ALA A 40 -9.81 15.46 2.80
CA ALA A 40 -10.07 16.24 1.59
C ALA A 40 -9.11 17.41 1.40
N TRP A 41 -8.30 17.75 2.40
CA TRP A 41 -7.40 18.89 2.36
C TRP A 41 -6.14 18.59 1.52
N GLY A 42 -5.76 19.58 0.71
CA GLY A 42 -4.50 19.63 -0.02
C GLY A 42 -3.90 21.04 0.04
N PRO A 43 -2.58 21.19 -0.08
CA PRO A 43 -1.93 22.48 -0.01
C PRO A 43 -2.21 23.30 -1.29
N PRO A 44 -2.08 24.64 -1.23
CA PRO A 44 -2.12 25.48 -2.42
C PRO A 44 -1.07 25.03 -3.46
N GLY A 45 -1.42 25.08 -4.74
CA GLY A 45 -0.52 24.69 -5.83
C GLY A 45 -0.78 23.31 -6.44
N GLY A 46 -1.84 22.62 -6.02
CA GLY A 46 -2.34 21.42 -6.70
C GLY A 46 -1.62 20.13 -6.33
N ALA A 47 -0.89 20.08 -5.21
CA ALA A 47 -0.35 18.81 -4.73
C ALA A 47 -1.50 17.88 -4.26
N PRO A 48 -1.33 16.55 -4.37
CA PRO A 48 -2.35 15.61 -3.96
C PRO A 48 -2.78 15.75 -2.50
N THR A 49 -4.05 15.43 -2.22
CA THR A 49 -4.63 15.51 -0.87
C THR A 49 -4.14 14.38 0.04
N LEU A 50 -4.37 14.53 1.35
CA LEU A 50 -4.14 13.45 2.32
C LEU A 50 -4.91 12.16 1.94
N GLY A 51 -6.16 12.32 1.52
CA GLY A 51 -7.01 11.24 1.04
C GLY A 51 -6.45 10.57 -0.22
N PHE A 52 -5.90 11.35 -1.18
CA PHE A 52 -5.28 10.78 -2.37
C PHE A 52 -4.11 9.87 -2.02
N HIS A 53 -3.18 10.31 -1.16
CA HIS A 53 -2.03 9.49 -0.77
C HIS A 53 -2.45 8.19 -0.08
N LEU A 54 -3.51 8.22 0.73
CA LEU A 54 -4.08 7.05 1.38
C LEU A 54 -4.72 6.09 0.37
N TRP A 55 -5.58 6.60 -0.51
CA TRP A 55 -6.21 5.83 -1.58
C TRP A 55 -5.17 5.21 -2.51
N HIS A 56 -4.20 6.00 -2.97
CA HIS A 56 -3.09 5.56 -3.82
C HIS A 56 -2.33 4.41 -3.18
N SER A 57 -1.99 4.53 -1.89
CA SER A 57 -1.28 3.47 -1.16
C SER A 57 -2.10 2.18 -1.07
N ALA A 58 -3.41 2.29 -0.85
CA ALA A 58 -4.33 1.14 -0.87
C ALA A 58 -4.47 0.52 -2.27
N ARG A 59 -4.51 1.33 -3.33
CA ARG A 59 -4.51 0.82 -4.71
C ARG A 59 -3.23 0.03 -5.04
N TRP A 60 -2.07 0.46 -4.55
CA TRP A 60 -0.82 -0.28 -4.71
C TRP A 60 -0.80 -1.60 -3.93
N ALA A 61 -1.33 -1.62 -2.71
CA ALA A 61 -1.50 -2.84 -1.93
C ALA A 61 -2.46 -3.82 -2.63
N ASP A 62 -3.57 -3.32 -3.17
CA ASP A 62 -4.55 -4.11 -3.92
C ASP A 62 -3.97 -4.66 -5.25
N LEU A 63 -3.16 -3.85 -5.94
CA LEU A 63 -2.42 -4.31 -7.11
C LEU A 63 -1.43 -5.41 -6.72
N LEU A 64 -0.65 -5.23 -5.65
CA LEU A 64 0.31 -6.23 -5.19
C LEU A 64 -0.38 -7.56 -4.87
N GLN A 65 -1.46 -7.53 -4.08
CA GLN A 65 -2.13 -8.76 -3.64
C GLN A 65 -2.71 -9.59 -4.80
N SER A 66 -3.13 -8.91 -5.88
CA SER A 66 -3.65 -9.58 -7.09
C SER A 66 -2.53 -10.13 -7.99
N ARG A 67 -1.36 -9.48 -7.99
CA ARG A 67 -0.22 -9.85 -8.84
C ARG A 67 0.71 -10.87 -8.20
N LEU A 68 0.87 -10.86 -6.88
CA LEU A 68 1.79 -11.76 -6.16
C LEU A 68 1.61 -13.26 -6.52
N PRO A 69 0.37 -13.81 -6.63
CA PRO A 69 0.17 -15.20 -7.06
C PRO A 69 0.78 -15.53 -8.44
N GLN A 70 0.92 -14.53 -9.30
CA GLN A 70 1.33 -14.66 -10.70
C GLN A 70 2.82 -14.34 -10.91
N MET A 71 3.52 -13.88 -9.87
CA MET A 71 4.91 -13.41 -9.99
C MET A 71 5.91 -14.56 -10.19
N THR A 72 5.61 -15.74 -9.67
CA THR A 72 6.43 -16.96 -9.85
C THR A 72 5.56 -18.22 -9.88
N PRO A 73 6.01 -19.33 -10.49
CA PRO A 73 5.29 -20.60 -10.44
C PRO A 73 5.04 -21.10 -9.01
N ALA A 74 6.03 -20.94 -8.12
CA ALA A 74 5.88 -21.34 -6.72
C ALA A 74 4.80 -20.53 -5.98
N MET A 75 4.65 -19.24 -6.29
CA MET A 75 3.56 -18.43 -5.71
C MET A 75 2.20 -18.85 -6.24
N GLN A 76 2.10 -19.26 -7.51
CA GLN A 76 0.86 -19.74 -8.11
C GLN A 76 0.34 -21.02 -7.43
N GLU A 77 1.25 -21.88 -6.96
CA GLU A 77 0.89 -23.09 -6.22
C GLU A 77 0.48 -22.80 -4.76
N ARG A 78 1.03 -21.73 -4.17
CA ARG A 78 0.85 -21.38 -2.75
C ARG A 78 -0.33 -20.46 -2.50
N LEU A 79 -0.68 -19.64 -3.47
CA LEU A 79 -1.69 -18.60 -3.33
C LEU A 79 -2.62 -18.62 -4.54
N ALA A 80 -3.93 -18.72 -4.27
CA ALA A 80 -4.92 -18.70 -5.33
C ALA A 80 -4.91 -17.35 -6.07
N SER A 81 -5.03 -17.40 -7.40
CA SER A 81 -5.20 -16.21 -8.22
C SER A 81 -6.46 -15.45 -7.78
N ARG A 82 -6.34 -14.12 -7.68
CA ARG A 82 -7.41 -13.21 -7.31
C ARG A 82 -7.27 -11.90 -8.04
N GLY A 83 -8.41 -11.26 -8.33
CA GLY A 83 -8.46 -9.92 -8.88
C GLY A 83 -8.16 -8.86 -7.82
N GLN A 84 -7.98 -7.63 -8.28
CA GLN A 84 -7.99 -6.47 -7.39
C GLN A 84 -9.39 -6.32 -6.79
N ILE A 85 -9.50 -6.06 -5.48
CA ILE A 85 -10.76 -5.76 -4.80
C ILE A 85 -11.48 -4.63 -5.52
N TRP A 86 -10.71 -3.62 -5.94
CA TRP A 86 -11.20 -2.48 -6.72
C TRP A 86 -11.99 -2.87 -7.97
N ASP A 87 -11.50 -3.86 -8.72
CA ASP A 87 -12.09 -4.30 -9.97
C ASP A 87 -13.25 -5.28 -9.71
N VAL A 88 -13.04 -6.24 -8.80
CA VAL A 88 -14.02 -7.29 -8.50
C VAL A 88 -15.30 -6.74 -7.87
N GLU A 89 -15.19 -5.66 -7.11
CA GLU A 89 -16.31 -5.05 -6.39
C GLU A 89 -16.78 -3.74 -7.01
N GLU A 90 -16.26 -3.40 -8.20
CA GLU A 90 -16.64 -2.19 -8.93
C GLU A 90 -16.54 -0.92 -8.07
N VAL A 91 -15.51 -0.83 -7.22
CA VAL A 91 -15.35 0.22 -6.19
C VAL A 91 -15.36 1.61 -6.84
N CYS A 92 -14.74 1.75 -8.01
CA CYS A 92 -14.73 3.00 -8.78
C CYS A 92 -16.16 3.49 -9.08
N ALA A 93 -17.04 2.60 -9.55
CA ALA A 93 -18.42 2.91 -9.86
C ALA A 93 -19.24 3.17 -8.59
N ALA A 94 -19.03 2.37 -7.54
CA ALA A 94 -19.67 2.57 -6.24
C ALA A 94 -19.33 3.94 -5.61
N TRP A 95 -18.14 4.48 -5.89
CA TRP A 95 -17.71 5.79 -5.43
C TRP A 95 -18.09 6.93 -6.38
N GLY A 96 -18.72 6.63 -7.53
CA GLY A 96 -19.11 7.62 -8.54
C GLY A 96 -17.93 8.31 -9.21
N ILE A 97 -16.78 7.62 -9.32
CA ILE A 97 -15.59 8.13 -10.00
C ILE A 97 -15.71 7.80 -11.49
N ASP A 98 -16.45 8.62 -12.22
CA ASP A 98 -16.71 8.45 -13.65
C ASP A 98 -15.82 9.36 -14.51
N GLY A 99 -15.29 8.82 -15.61
CA GLY A 99 -14.54 9.59 -16.62
C GLY A 99 -13.19 10.15 -16.15
N VAL A 100 -12.71 9.77 -14.97
CA VAL A 100 -11.40 10.17 -14.45
C VAL A 100 -10.33 9.19 -14.91
N ALA A 101 -9.27 9.71 -15.53
CA ALA A 101 -8.09 8.91 -15.85
C ALA A 101 -7.29 8.63 -14.56
N LEU A 102 -7.54 7.49 -13.92
CA LEU A 102 -6.90 7.07 -12.66
C LEU A 102 -5.46 6.58 -12.82
N GLY A 103 -4.81 6.90 -13.95
CA GLY A 103 -3.45 6.49 -14.23
C GLY A 103 -3.29 4.97 -14.44
N GLU A 104 -2.05 4.52 -14.36
CA GLU A 104 -1.70 3.13 -14.67
C GLU A 104 -2.28 2.15 -13.65
N ASN A 105 -2.89 1.05 -14.13
CA ASN A 105 -3.61 0.07 -13.32
C ASN A 105 -4.70 0.69 -12.40
N ALA A 106 -5.19 1.90 -12.72
CA ALA A 106 -6.10 2.68 -11.89
C ALA A 106 -5.58 2.89 -10.45
N THR A 107 -4.26 3.07 -10.30
CA THR A 107 -3.62 3.26 -8.99
C THR A 107 -3.38 4.72 -8.62
N GLY A 108 -3.58 5.63 -9.55
CA GLY A 108 -3.15 7.02 -9.45
C GLY A 108 -1.73 7.27 -9.96
N MET A 109 -0.98 6.22 -10.30
CA MET A 109 0.35 6.37 -10.89
C MET A 109 0.26 7.08 -12.24
N GLY A 110 1.01 8.17 -12.40
CA GLY A 110 1.04 8.96 -13.63
C GLY A 110 -0.15 9.89 -13.83
N MET A 111 -1.03 10.05 -12.82
CA MET A 111 -2.01 11.14 -12.83
C MET A 111 -1.30 12.49 -12.80
N ALA A 112 -1.85 13.48 -13.52
CA ALA A 112 -1.44 14.86 -13.36
C ALA A 112 -1.81 15.35 -11.95
N ASP A 113 -0.95 16.19 -11.37
CA ASP A 113 -1.09 16.67 -9.99
C ASP A 113 -2.45 17.34 -9.76
N GLU A 114 -2.95 18.15 -10.72
CA GLU A 114 -4.24 18.82 -10.62
C GLU A 114 -5.42 17.84 -10.59
N ILE A 115 -5.32 16.74 -11.33
CA ILE A 115 -6.35 15.68 -11.34
C ILE A 115 -6.29 14.91 -10.02
N ALA A 116 -5.09 14.58 -9.54
CA ALA A 116 -4.88 13.89 -8.27
C ALA A 116 -5.39 14.71 -7.07
N ALA A 117 -5.11 16.02 -7.05
CA ALA A 117 -5.60 16.95 -6.04
C ALA A 117 -7.11 17.17 -6.10
N GLY A 118 -7.69 17.10 -7.29
CA GLY A 118 -9.13 17.27 -7.53
C GLY A 118 -9.97 16.00 -7.30
N LEU A 119 -9.34 14.83 -7.14
CA LEU A 119 -10.02 13.55 -7.06
C LEU A 119 -11.01 13.52 -5.88
N LYS A 120 -12.29 13.28 -6.19
CA LYS A 120 -13.35 13.18 -5.19
C LYS A 120 -13.42 11.74 -4.67
N LEU A 121 -12.85 11.55 -3.49
CA LEU A 121 -12.92 10.30 -2.73
C LEU A 121 -14.18 10.28 -1.85
N PRO A 122 -14.67 9.10 -1.44
CA PRO A 122 -15.85 9.00 -0.59
C PRO A 122 -15.54 9.48 0.83
N ALA A 123 -16.57 9.45 1.69
CA ALA A 123 -16.40 9.73 3.12
C ALA A 123 -15.35 8.81 3.75
N LYS A 124 -14.71 9.31 4.81
CA LYS A 124 -13.64 8.66 5.56
C LYS A 124 -13.94 7.21 5.88
N GLU A 125 -15.14 6.93 6.37
CA GLU A 125 -15.51 5.56 6.77
C GLU A 125 -15.44 4.59 5.59
N GLU A 126 -15.96 4.99 4.43
CA GLU A 126 -15.92 4.20 3.20
C GLU A 126 -14.49 4.02 2.69
N LEU A 127 -13.73 5.11 2.67
CA LEU A 127 -12.33 5.09 2.25
C LEU A 127 -11.51 4.14 3.15
N LEU A 128 -11.63 4.25 4.47
CA LEU A 128 -10.93 3.40 5.42
C LEU A 128 -11.36 1.94 5.33
N ARG A 129 -12.63 1.67 5.02
CA ARG A 129 -13.10 0.30 4.79
C ARG A 129 -12.39 -0.34 3.60
N TYR A 130 -12.28 0.36 2.47
CA TYR A 130 -11.53 -0.13 1.32
C TYR A 130 -10.03 -0.25 1.62
N VAL A 131 -9.42 0.77 2.25
CA VAL A 131 -7.99 0.77 2.59
C VAL A 131 -7.62 -0.40 3.49
N GLY A 132 -8.41 -0.63 4.56
CA GLY A 132 -8.18 -1.73 5.49
C GLY A 132 -8.22 -3.08 4.78
N ARG A 133 -9.21 -3.30 3.93
CA ARG A 133 -9.35 -4.55 3.17
C ARG A 133 -8.23 -4.78 2.17
N ALA A 134 -7.80 -3.74 1.46
CA ALA A 134 -6.67 -3.82 0.54
C ALA A 134 -5.36 -4.14 1.28
N PHE A 135 -5.12 -3.48 2.42
CA PHE A 135 -3.95 -3.74 3.25
C PHE A 135 -3.94 -5.13 3.88
N ASP A 136 -5.09 -5.62 4.34
CA ASP A 136 -5.22 -6.96 4.89
C ASP A 136 -5.01 -8.03 3.82
N ALA A 137 -5.61 -7.88 2.63
CA ALA A 137 -5.39 -8.80 1.51
C ALA A 137 -3.91 -8.83 1.08
N ALA A 138 -3.23 -7.69 1.09
CA ALA A 138 -1.81 -7.60 0.79
C ALA A 138 -0.93 -8.23 1.89
N LYS A 139 -1.27 -8.05 3.18
CA LYS A 139 -0.58 -8.72 4.30
C LYS A 139 -0.74 -10.24 4.21
N GLU A 140 -1.94 -10.72 3.92
CA GLU A 140 -2.22 -12.14 3.70
C GLU A 140 -1.40 -12.69 2.53
N ALA A 141 -1.35 -11.96 1.41
CA ALA A 141 -0.53 -12.33 0.26
C ALA A 141 0.96 -12.45 0.66
N ALA A 142 1.51 -11.42 1.32
CA ALA A 142 2.91 -11.37 1.71
C ALA A 142 3.29 -12.47 2.71
N ALA A 143 2.36 -12.88 3.59
CA ALA A 143 2.58 -13.97 4.54
C ALA A 143 2.83 -15.33 3.86
N SER A 144 2.42 -15.50 2.60
CA SER A 144 2.66 -16.72 1.83
C SER A 144 4.08 -16.86 1.26
N VAL A 145 4.88 -15.77 1.30
CA VAL A 145 6.27 -15.71 0.81
C VAL A 145 7.24 -16.13 1.92
N ASP A 146 7.84 -17.31 1.83
CA ASP A 146 8.89 -17.76 2.77
C ASP A 146 10.31 -17.46 2.27
N ASP A 147 11.31 -17.82 3.09
CA ASP A 147 12.73 -17.58 2.81
C ASP A 147 13.20 -18.14 1.46
N GLN A 148 12.64 -19.27 1.01
CA GLN A 148 13.01 -19.86 -0.28
C GLN A 148 12.46 -19.04 -1.46
N GLN A 149 11.36 -18.32 -1.27
CA GLN A 149 10.76 -17.51 -2.32
C GLN A 149 11.37 -16.11 -2.42
N LEU A 150 11.98 -15.58 -1.35
CA LEU A 150 12.52 -14.21 -1.33
C LEU A 150 13.45 -13.91 -2.51
N ASP A 151 14.35 -14.83 -2.85
CA ASP A 151 15.31 -14.68 -3.95
C ASP A 151 14.78 -15.14 -5.31
N SER A 152 13.52 -15.58 -5.38
CA SER A 152 12.93 -16.01 -6.64
C SER A 152 12.82 -14.84 -7.61
N ALA A 153 13.40 -15.03 -8.80
CA ALA A 153 13.31 -14.07 -9.89
C ALA A 153 11.86 -13.90 -10.33
N CYS A 154 11.44 -12.66 -10.51
CA CYS A 154 10.09 -12.31 -10.95
C CYS A 154 10.12 -11.04 -11.80
N THR A 155 8.95 -10.66 -12.28
CA THR A 155 8.71 -9.32 -12.86
C THR A 155 8.01 -8.47 -11.81
N ASP A 156 8.54 -7.27 -11.53
CA ASP A 156 7.94 -6.34 -10.58
C ASP A 156 6.65 -5.71 -11.11
N LEU A 157 6.00 -4.89 -10.28
CA LEU A 157 4.75 -4.21 -10.63
C LEU A 157 4.90 -3.15 -11.73
N TYR A 158 6.13 -2.85 -12.17
CA TYR A 158 6.45 -1.94 -13.26
C TYR A 158 6.90 -2.70 -14.53
N GLY A 159 6.81 -4.03 -14.54
CA GLY A 159 7.22 -4.83 -15.69
C GLY A 159 8.74 -5.07 -15.78
N ARG A 160 9.51 -4.86 -14.71
CA ARG A 160 10.98 -4.95 -14.72
C ARG A 160 11.46 -6.24 -14.01
N PRO A 161 12.59 -6.82 -14.43
CA PRO A 161 13.21 -7.95 -13.72
C PRO A 161 13.54 -7.59 -12.27
N SER A 162 13.18 -8.47 -11.33
CA SER A 162 13.33 -8.25 -9.89
C SER A 162 13.34 -9.58 -9.12
N THR A 163 13.28 -9.50 -7.78
CA THR A 163 13.01 -10.63 -6.88
C THR A 163 11.81 -10.34 -6.00
N LEU A 164 11.19 -11.38 -5.42
CA LEU A 164 10.06 -11.20 -4.50
C LEU A 164 10.44 -10.36 -3.26
N ALA A 165 11.65 -10.53 -2.72
CA ALA A 165 12.16 -9.68 -1.65
C ALA A 165 12.21 -8.20 -2.05
N ALA A 166 12.74 -7.90 -3.23
CA ALA A 166 12.83 -6.53 -3.75
C ALA A 166 11.45 -5.93 -4.03
N VAL A 167 10.48 -6.74 -4.49
CA VAL A 167 9.09 -6.30 -4.67
C VAL A 167 8.46 -5.90 -3.31
N LEU A 168 8.55 -6.76 -2.30
CA LEU A 168 7.96 -6.49 -0.98
C LEU A 168 8.63 -5.30 -0.28
N LEU A 169 9.96 -5.24 -0.28
CA LEU A 169 10.70 -4.09 0.28
C LEU A 169 10.46 -2.82 -0.54
N GLY A 170 10.30 -2.93 -1.86
CA GLY A 170 9.90 -1.84 -2.73
C GLY A 170 8.58 -1.22 -2.26
N GLN A 171 7.58 -2.04 -1.91
CA GLN A 171 6.33 -1.55 -1.33
C GLN A 171 6.53 -0.87 0.02
N VAL A 172 7.36 -1.41 0.92
CA VAL A 172 7.70 -0.75 2.19
C VAL A 172 8.24 0.66 1.95
N THR A 173 9.21 0.80 1.03
CA THR A 173 9.79 2.11 0.73
C THR A 173 8.80 3.05 0.06
N HIS A 174 7.95 2.55 -0.84
CA HIS A 174 6.92 3.31 -1.52
C HIS A 174 5.91 3.89 -0.52
N LEU A 175 5.33 3.04 0.33
CA LEU A 175 4.33 3.46 1.31
C LEU A 175 4.93 4.35 2.39
N SER A 176 6.20 4.12 2.79
CA SER A 176 6.89 5.00 3.74
C SER A 176 7.04 6.43 3.20
N ARG A 177 7.28 6.59 1.89
CA ARG A 177 7.34 7.91 1.25
C ARG A 177 5.97 8.59 1.28
N HIS A 178 4.90 7.87 0.97
CA HIS A 178 3.54 8.43 1.04
C HIS A 178 3.13 8.77 2.47
N LEU A 179 3.46 7.94 3.46
CA LEU A 179 3.24 8.27 4.86
C LEU A 179 3.98 9.54 5.25
N GLY A 180 5.27 9.67 4.91
CA GLY A 180 6.03 10.90 5.18
C GLY A 180 5.43 12.14 4.53
N MET A 181 4.91 12.03 3.30
CA MET A 181 4.16 13.12 2.65
C MET A 181 2.90 13.47 3.43
N MET A 182 2.13 12.48 3.87
CA MET A 182 0.92 12.70 4.66
C MET A 182 1.23 13.36 6.01
N GLU A 183 2.29 12.93 6.70
CA GLU A 183 2.72 13.53 7.95
C GLU A 183 3.15 15.00 7.78
N ALA A 184 3.91 15.29 6.72
CA ALA A 184 4.32 16.66 6.39
C ALA A 184 3.11 17.55 6.06
N LEU A 185 2.18 17.07 5.23
CA LEU A 185 0.95 17.79 4.88
C LEU A 185 0.09 18.07 6.10
N ARG A 186 -0.10 17.08 6.98
CA ARG A 186 -0.81 17.28 8.24
C ARG A 186 -0.10 18.28 9.15
N GLY A 187 1.23 18.28 9.18
CA GLY A 187 2.03 19.27 9.91
C GLY A 187 1.78 20.69 9.41
N VAL A 188 1.72 20.89 8.09
CA VAL A 188 1.38 22.18 7.47
C VAL A 188 -0.07 22.59 7.79
N HIS A 189 -1.01 21.66 7.71
CA HIS A 189 -2.43 21.93 7.95
C HIS A 189 -2.74 22.28 9.41
N SER A 190 -2.21 21.48 10.35
CA SER A 190 -2.57 21.56 11.78
C SER A 190 -1.55 22.30 12.66
N GLY A 191 -0.36 22.59 12.13
CA GLY A 191 0.76 23.14 12.90
C GLY A 191 1.40 22.15 13.88
N ARG A 192 1.05 20.86 13.83
CA ARG A 192 1.58 19.82 14.73
C ARG A 192 2.21 18.67 13.94
N GLY A 193 3.48 18.37 14.21
CA GLY A 193 4.16 17.19 13.69
C GLY A 193 3.69 15.90 14.39
N THR A 194 3.78 14.77 13.68
CA THR A 194 3.38 13.45 14.19
C THR A 194 4.54 12.63 14.74
N ALA A 195 5.79 12.98 14.40
CA ALA A 195 6.99 12.21 14.75
C ALA A 195 7.77 12.76 15.97
N THR A 196 7.32 13.86 16.59
CA THR A 196 8.00 14.51 17.73
C THR A 196 7.33 14.21 19.07
N VAL A 197 6.57 13.11 19.16
CA VAL A 197 5.86 12.68 20.37
C VAL A 197 6.73 11.82 21.28
#